data_AF-A0A453RWQ6-F1
#
_entry.id   AF-A0A453RWQ6-F1
#
_cell.length_a   1.000
_cell.length_b   1.000
_cell.length_c   1.000
_cell.angle_alpha   90.00
_cell.angle_beta   90.00
_cell.angle_gamma   90.00
#
_symmetry.space_group_name_H-M   'P 1'
#
loop_
_entity.id
_entity.type
_entity.pdbx_description
1 polymer ?
#
loop_
_entity_poly.entity_id
_entity_poly.type
_entity_poly.pdbx_seq_one_letter_code
_entity_poly.pdbx_strand_id
1 'polypeptide(L)'
;MQPPLLTNLGSASNVSSPIAVNSERPDRMLPAVSMSGLASMDVSRTPDVKPRITDESEKLKTWKLADIVDSGHLRARRCPDTAASPTKVVRLLYTNSGVALLSLGSNAVHKLWKWQRSDRNPNGKSTASISPHLWQPANGILMTNDTSDGNPEEATACIALSKNDSYVMSASGGKVSLFNMMTFKVMTTFMAPPPAATFLAFHPQDNNIIAIGMEDSTIQIYNVRVDEVKSKLKGHQKKITGLAFSQSMNVLVSSGADAQLCVWSIDGWEKKKSKYIQPPANRSGALVGDTRVQFHNDQTHLLVVHESQLAIYDGNLECSRSWYPRDALPAPVSSAIYSCDGLLVYAGFCDGAIGVFEAESLRLRCRIALSAYVPPSISSGASVYPMVVAAHPLEPNQIAVGMSDGAVHVVEPLDADPKWGVAPPQDNGAHPSMSSAPAASNNQTSDQPTR
;
A
#
# COMPACT_ATOMS: atom_id res chain seq x y z
N MET A 1 -55.49 -20.93 32.17
CA MET A 1 -56.65 -20.16 31.67
C MET A 1 -56.32 -19.58 30.31
N GLN A 2 -57.32 -19.28 29.49
CA GLN A 2 -57.23 -18.83 28.10
C GLN A 2 -58.55 -18.10 27.75
N PRO A 3 -58.61 -17.17 26.78
CA PRO A 3 -57.68 -16.10 26.43
C PRO A 3 -58.26 -14.73 26.93
N PRO A 4 -58.33 -13.60 26.19
CA PRO A 4 -58.91 -13.50 24.84
C PRO A 4 -57.93 -13.03 23.74
N LEU A 5 -58.28 -13.36 22.49
CA LEU A 5 -57.69 -12.81 21.27
C LEU A 5 -58.46 -11.55 20.85
N LEU A 6 -57.85 -10.70 20.01
CA LEU A 6 -58.62 -9.99 18.97
C LEU A 6 -57.73 -9.63 17.77
N THR A 7 -57.98 -10.29 16.65
CA THR A 7 -57.49 -9.95 15.31
C THR A 7 -58.47 -9.01 14.62
N ASN A 8 -58.01 -8.17 13.69
CA ASN A 8 -58.83 -7.91 12.50
C ASN A 8 -58.01 -7.50 11.26
N LEU A 9 -58.59 -7.75 10.08
CA LEU A 9 -58.03 -7.44 8.77
C LEU A 9 -58.58 -6.09 8.25
N GLY A 10 -57.94 -5.53 7.22
CA GLY A 10 -58.45 -4.39 6.47
C GLY A 10 -57.73 -4.20 5.14
N SER A 11 -58.28 -4.74 4.05
CA SER A 11 -57.72 -4.65 2.69
C SER A 11 -58.79 -4.21 1.69
N ALA A 12 -58.52 -3.16 0.91
CA ALA A 12 -59.31 -2.77 -0.26
C ALA A 12 -58.45 -1.98 -1.26
N SER A 13 -58.85 -2.02 -2.54
CA SER A 13 -58.17 -1.40 -3.69
C SER A 13 -58.98 -0.25 -4.29
N ASN A 14 -58.38 0.59 -5.15
CA ASN A 14 -58.77 0.66 -6.58
C ASN A 14 -58.01 1.72 -7.41
N VAL A 15 -57.41 1.24 -8.50
CA VAL A 15 -57.59 1.68 -9.91
C VAL A 15 -57.89 3.17 -10.19
N SER A 16 -57.01 3.85 -10.96
CA SER A 16 -57.40 4.40 -12.29
C SER A 16 -56.25 4.96 -13.13
N SER A 17 -56.16 4.43 -14.35
CA SER A 17 -55.64 5.07 -15.58
C SER A 17 -56.79 4.93 -16.62
N PRO A 18 -56.91 5.72 -17.71
CA PRO A 18 -55.85 5.94 -18.71
C PRO A 18 -55.85 7.33 -19.41
N ILE A 19 -54.92 7.53 -20.36
CA ILE A 19 -55.18 7.93 -21.76
C ILE A 19 -53.83 7.97 -22.51
N ALA A 20 -53.85 7.70 -23.81
CA ALA A 20 -52.73 7.83 -24.75
C ALA A 20 -53.25 8.31 -26.11
N VAL A 21 -52.36 8.78 -27.01
CA VAL A 21 -52.40 8.59 -28.49
C VAL A 21 -51.37 9.50 -29.20
N ASN A 22 -50.49 8.88 -30.01
CA ASN A 22 -49.81 9.35 -31.24
C ASN A 22 -48.94 10.64 -31.27
N SER A 23 -47.98 10.81 -32.21
CA SER A 23 -47.18 9.86 -33.03
C SER A 23 -46.04 10.63 -33.77
N GLU A 24 -45.24 9.90 -34.56
CA GLU A 24 -44.45 10.29 -35.75
C GLU A 24 -42.96 10.74 -35.62
N ARG A 25 -42.20 10.16 -36.55
CA ARG A 25 -40.80 10.31 -37.03
C ARG A 25 -40.88 10.05 -38.56
N PRO A 26 -39.86 10.28 -39.43
CA PRO A 26 -38.45 10.66 -39.17
C PRO A 26 -38.15 12.11 -39.66
N ASP A 27 -37.28 12.53 -40.59
CA ASP A 27 -36.31 11.90 -41.53
C ASP A 27 -35.20 12.87 -42.03
N ARG A 28 -34.16 12.25 -42.61
CA ARG A 28 -33.27 12.73 -43.70
C ARG A 28 -32.08 13.66 -43.41
N MET A 29 -31.13 13.60 -44.34
CA MET A 29 -29.72 13.99 -44.22
C MET A 29 -29.17 14.65 -45.50
N LEU A 30 -28.17 15.53 -45.33
CA LEU A 30 -27.10 15.85 -46.31
C LEU A 30 -27.54 16.55 -47.62
N PRO A 31 -26.63 17.09 -48.48
CA PRO A 31 -25.17 16.92 -48.52
C PRO A 31 -24.31 18.20 -48.54
N ALA A 32 -22.99 18.01 -48.68
CA ALA A 32 -21.99 19.06 -48.92
C ALA A 32 -21.42 18.98 -50.35
N VAL A 33 -20.89 20.08 -50.87
CA VAL A 33 -20.11 20.15 -52.14
C VAL A 33 -18.95 21.13 -51.97
N SER A 34 -17.78 20.76 -52.50
CA SER A 34 -16.59 21.63 -52.63
C SER A 34 -16.27 21.83 -54.11
N MET A 35 -15.83 23.03 -54.51
CA MET A 35 -15.19 23.30 -55.81
C MET A 35 -14.24 24.50 -55.69
N SER A 36 -13.23 24.61 -56.56
CA SER A 36 -12.12 25.57 -56.47
C SER A 36 -11.79 26.22 -57.82
N GLY A 37 -11.18 27.43 -57.81
CA GLY A 37 -10.79 28.15 -59.03
C GLY A 37 -9.96 29.42 -58.79
N LEU A 38 -8.96 29.65 -59.65
CA LEU A 38 -8.07 30.82 -59.77
C LEU A 38 -8.80 32.00 -60.45
N ALA A 39 -8.43 33.30 -60.40
CA ALA A 39 -7.49 34.13 -59.60
C ALA A 39 -7.91 35.64 -59.86
N SER A 40 -7.14 36.75 -59.81
CA SER A 40 -5.71 37.07 -59.65
C SER A 40 -5.47 38.59 -59.40
N MET A 41 -4.20 38.96 -59.19
CA MET A 41 -3.57 40.32 -59.25
C MET A 41 -3.79 41.35 -58.11
N ASP A 42 -2.70 42.10 -57.84
CA ASP A 42 -2.46 42.99 -56.68
C ASP A 42 -2.95 44.45 -56.84
N VAL A 43 -2.97 45.20 -55.71
CA VAL A 43 -2.11 46.40 -55.50
C VAL A 43 -1.95 46.76 -54.00
N SER A 44 -0.69 46.71 -53.53
CA SER A 44 -0.04 47.41 -52.40
C SER A 44 -0.65 47.57 -50.98
N ARG A 45 0.02 46.89 -50.02
CA ARG A 45 0.67 47.43 -48.79
C ARG A 45 -0.16 48.12 -47.67
N THR A 46 -0.33 47.38 -46.58
CA THR A 46 0.10 47.81 -45.22
C THR A 46 0.93 46.68 -44.57
N PRO A 47 1.89 46.97 -43.67
CA PRO A 47 2.69 45.93 -43.01
C PRO A 47 2.02 45.42 -41.73
N ASP A 48 1.56 44.17 -41.76
CA ASP A 48 0.85 43.55 -40.64
C ASP A 48 1.82 43.06 -39.54
N VAL A 49 1.62 43.50 -38.29
CA VAL A 49 2.54 43.21 -37.17
C VAL A 49 2.16 41.87 -36.55
N LYS A 50 2.52 40.79 -37.25
CA LYS A 50 2.34 39.43 -36.75
C LYS A 50 3.13 39.24 -35.44
N PRO A 51 2.48 38.90 -34.31
CA PRO A 51 3.18 38.71 -33.05
C PRO A 51 4.14 37.53 -33.17
N ARG A 52 5.42 37.78 -32.92
CA ARG A 52 6.38 36.71 -32.66
C ARG A 52 6.05 36.14 -31.29
N ILE A 53 5.36 35.01 -31.27
CA ILE A 53 5.36 34.14 -30.10
C ILE A 53 6.82 33.72 -29.91
N THR A 54 7.46 34.23 -28.86
CA THR A 54 8.79 33.78 -28.45
C THR A 54 8.69 32.30 -28.12
N ASP A 55 9.57 31.49 -28.70
CA ASP A 55 9.56 30.04 -28.52
C ASP A 55 10.19 29.66 -27.17
N GLU A 56 9.46 29.96 -26.08
CA GLU A 56 9.75 29.51 -24.72
C GLU A 56 9.18 28.10 -24.46
N SER A 57 9.09 27.27 -25.50
CA SER A 57 8.76 25.86 -25.34
C SER A 57 9.97 25.07 -24.83
N GLU A 58 9.72 24.20 -23.87
CA GLU A 58 10.54 23.01 -23.56
C GLU A 58 12.03 23.23 -23.24
N LYS A 59 12.28 23.99 -22.16
CA LYS A 59 13.22 23.54 -21.12
C LYS A 59 12.50 22.87 -19.94
N LEU A 60 11.55 21.99 -20.23
CA LEU A 60 11.21 20.92 -19.29
C LEU A 60 12.48 20.11 -19.05
N LYS A 61 13.07 20.20 -17.85
CA LYS A 61 14.07 19.22 -17.42
C LYS A 61 13.40 17.84 -17.49
N THR A 62 13.83 16.99 -18.41
CA THR A 62 13.33 15.62 -18.53
C THR A 62 13.67 14.86 -17.24
N TRP A 63 12.68 14.77 -16.34
CA TRP A 63 12.80 14.05 -15.07
C TRP A 63 12.93 12.55 -15.37
N LYS A 64 14.17 12.10 -15.61
CA LYS A 64 14.47 10.67 -15.75
C LYS A 64 14.14 9.99 -14.43
N LEU A 65 13.15 9.08 -14.48
CA LEU A 65 12.78 8.23 -13.36
C LEU A 65 14.03 7.52 -12.81
N ALA A 66 14.24 7.58 -11.49
CA ALA A 66 15.28 6.81 -10.85
C ALA A 66 14.88 5.32 -10.84
N ASP A 67 15.68 4.46 -11.47
CA ASP A 67 15.49 3.02 -11.51
C ASP A 67 16.68 2.34 -10.81
N ILE A 68 16.43 1.84 -9.61
CA ILE A 68 17.43 1.30 -8.70
C ILE A 68 17.52 -0.20 -8.94
N VAL A 69 18.42 -0.58 -9.85
CA VAL A 69 18.64 -1.98 -10.28
C VAL A 69 19.82 -2.64 -9.56
N ASP A 70 20.83 -1.86 -9.17
CA ASP A 70 22.02 -2.32 -8.46
C ASP A 70 21.85 -2.21 -6.94
N SER A 71 22.23 -3.28 -6.24
CA SER A 71 22.37 -3.35 -4.79
C SER A 71 23.34 -2.32 -4.20
N GLY A 72 24.30 -1.83 -4.98
CA GLY A 72 25.22 -0.75 -4.57
C GLY A 72 24.56 0.60 -4.33
N HIS A 73 23.31 0.80 -4.75
CA HIS A 73 22.57 2.08 -4.61
C HIS A 73 21.58 2.12 -3.44
N LEU A 74 21.49 1.08 -2.61
CA LEU A 74 20.66 1.05 -1.40
C LEU A 74 21.29 0.15 -0.33
N ARG A 75 20.65 0.03 0.84
CA ARG A 75 20.96 -1.04 1.80
C ARG A 75 19.80 -2.01 1.91
N ALA A 76 20.07 -3.28 1.63
CA ALA A 76 19.14 -4.38 1.85
C ALA A 76 19.72 -5.41 2.83
N ARG A 77 18.87 -5.95 3.70
CA ARG A 77 19.22 -7.00 4.66
C ARG A 77 18.13 -8.07 4.71
N ARG A 78 18.44 -9.26 4.19
CA ARG A 78 17.64 -10.46 4.50
C ARG A 78 17.73 -10.73 6.00
N CYS A 79 16.58 -10.87 6.65
CA CYS A 79 16.49 -11.27 8.05
C CYS A 79 16.87 -12.76 8.17
N PRO A 80 17.63 -13.18 9.20
CA PRO A 80 18.10 -14.56 9.31
C PRO A 80 16.94 -15.49 9.62
N ASP A 81 16.90 -16.64 8.96
CA ASP A 81 15.87 -17.66 9.11
C ASP A 81 16.52 -19.04 9.17
N THR A 82 16.13 -19.84 10.17
CA THR A 82 16.67 -21.18 10.42
C THR A 82 15.70 -22.30 10.03
N ALA A 83 14.46 -21.96 9.65
CA ALA A 83 13.47 -22.95 9.22
C ALA A 83 13.54 -23.14 7.70
N ALA A 84 13.89 -24.35 7.25
CA ALA A 84 14.21 -24.65 5.85
C ALA A 84 13.01 -24.76 4.89
N SER A 85 11.76 -24.59 5.36
CA SER A 85 10.56 -24.62 4.51
C SER A 85 10.18 -23.21 4.03
N PRO A 86 10.33 -22.90 2.72
CA PRO A 86 9.87 -21.64 2.17
C PRO A 86 8.34 -21.56 2.28
N THR A 87 7.85 -20.52 2.97
CA THR A 87 6.43 -20.34 3.30
C THR A 87 6.07 -18.87 3.15
N LYS A 88 5.07 -18.58 2.31
CA LYS A 88 4.73 -17.22 1.85
C LYS A 88 4.53 -16.26 3.02
N VAL A 89 5.15 -15.08 3.00
CA VAL A 89 4.91 -14.06 4.05
C VAL A 89 3.58 -13.35 3.77
N VAL A 90 2.52 -13.75 4.50
CA VAL A 90 1.16 -13.26 4.26
C VAL A 90 0.83 -11.98 5.04
N ARG A 91 1.54 -11.69 6.14
CA ARG A 91 1.49 -10.41 6.88
C ARG A 91 2.87 -10.06 7.44
N LEU A 92 3.12 -8.76 7.59
CA LEU A 92 4.36 -8.21 8.12
C LEU A 92 4.05 -6.88 8.85
N LEU A 93 4.57 -6.70 10.05
CA LEU A 93 4.40 -5.50 10.88
C LEU A 93 5.70 -5.17 11.60
N TYR A 94 6.12 -3.91 11.57
CA TYR A 94 7.07 -3.40 12.57
C TYR A 94 6.37 -3.26 13.93
N THR A 95 7.12 -3.42 15.02
CA THR A 95 6.69 -2.93 16.34
C THR A 95 6.60 -1.42 16.35
N ASN A 96 5.63 -0.83 17.05
CA ASN A 96 5.40 0.62 17.13
C ASN A 96 6.67 1.38 17.57
N SER A 97 7.47 0.78 18.45
CA SER A 97 8.77 1.30 18.91
C SER A 97 9.91 1.26 17.88
N GLY A 98 9.73 0.60 16.73
CA GLY A 98 10.73 0.53 15.66
C GLY A 98 11.96 -0.36 15.93
N VAL A 99 11.92 -1.23 16.95
CA VAL A 99 13.07 -2.08 17.34
C VAL A 99 12.96 -3.53 16.87
N ALA A 100 11.81 -3.93 16.33
CA ALA A 100 11.53 -5.29 15.93
C ALA A 100 10.52 -5.38 14.76
N LEU A 101 10.52 -6.54 14.10
CA LEU A 101 9.74 -6.85 12.91
C LEU A 101 9.11 -8.23 13.07
N LEU A 102 7.79 -8.30 12.95
CA LEU A 102 6.97 -9.50 13.11
C LEU A 102 6.35 -9.89 11.76
N SER A 103 6.59 -11.12 11.29
CA SER A 103 5.87 -11.70 10.16
C SER A 103 4.90 -12.80 10.59
N LEU A 104 3.95 -13.10 9.70
CA LEU A 104 3.14 -14.33 9.70
C LEU A 104 3.33 -15.03 8.34
N GLY A 105 3.67 -16.32 8.38
CA GLY A 105 3.74 -17.20 7.22
C GLY A 105 2.39 -17.84 6.86
N SER A 106 2.26 -18.34 5.63
CA SER A 106 1.10 -19.13 5.14
C SER A 106 0.85 -20.42 5.93
N ASN A 107 1.78 -20.83 6.79
CA ASN A 107 1.68 -21.98 7.69
C ASN A 107 1.24 -21.60 9.12
N ALA A 108 0.65 -20.42 9.32
CA ALA A 108 0.24 -19.86 10.62
C ALA A 108 1.36 -19.60 11.65
N VAL A 109 2.64 -19.82 11.28
CA VAL A 109 3.81 -19.56 12.14
C VAL A 109 4.24 -18.10 12.02
N HIS A 110 4.47 -17.46 13.17
CA HIS A 110 5.03 -16.12 13.25
C HIS A 110 6.54 -16.15 13.47
N LYS A 111 7.25 -15.18 12.89
CA LYS A 111 8.69 -14.98 13.12
C LYS A 111 8.93 -13.55 13.59
N LEU A 112 9.71 -13.37 14.66
CA LEU A 112 9.96 -12.08 15.29
C LEU A 112 11.46 -11.77 15.28
N TRP A 113 11.86 -10.80 14.48
CA TRP A 113 13.23 -10.31 14.43
C TRP A 113 13.37 -9.08 15.33
N LYS A 114 14.39 -9.06 16.19
CA LYS A 114 14.68 -7.94 17.10
C LYS A 114 16.08 -7.40 16.82
N TRP A 115 16.21 -6.09 16.74
CA TRP A 115 17.52 -5.42 16.77
C TRP A 115 17.93 -5.19 18.23
N GLN A 116 19.22 -5.31 18.51
CA GLN A 116 19.78 -5.15 19.85
C GLN A 116 20.57 -3.85 19.94
N ARG A 117 20.54 -3.21 21.11
CA ARG A 117 21.43 -2.08 21.40
C ARG A 117 22.88 -2.55 21.47
N SER A 118 23.76 -1.84 20.78
CA SER A 118 25.19 -2.10 20.70
C SER A 118 25.92 -0.82 20.28
N ASP A 119 27.25 -0.79 20.32
CA ASP A 119 28.02 0.39 19.91
C ASP A 119 27.77 0.80 18.45
N ARG A 120 27.38 -0.17 17.60
CA ARG A 120 27.00 0.06 16.20
C ARG A 120 25.50 0.35 16.00
N ASN A 121 24.66 0.09 17.00
CA ASN A 121 23.23 0.42 17.01
C ASN A 121 22.82 0.95 18.39
N PRO A 122 23.16 2.20 18.75
CA PRO A 122 22.96 2.70 20.11
C PRO A 122 21.46 2.88 20.47
N ASN A 123 20.59 3.14 19.48
CA ASN A 123 19.16 3.28 19.72
C ASN A 123 18.42 1.94 19.76
N GLY A 124 18.89 0.91 19.04
CA GLY A 124 18.30 -0.42 18.92
C GLY A 124 17.19 -0.52 17.88
N LYS A 125 17.01 0.49 17.02
CA LYS A 125 16.04 0.48 15.91
C LYS A 125 16.41 -0.55 14.84
N SER A 126 15.46 -0.91 14.00
CA SER A 126 15.74 -1.64 12.78
C SER A 126 16.59 -0.84 11.79
N THR A 127 17.47 -1.56 11.09
CA THR A 127 18.30 -1.03 10.00
C THR A 127 18.76 -2.17 9.13
N ALA A 128 18.90 -1.94 7.82
CA ALA A 128 19.55 -2.87 6.92
C ALA A 128 21.09 -2.92 7.10
N SER A 129 21.67 -1.96 7.82
CA SER A 129 23.11 -1.92 8.12
C SER A 129 23.56 -3.04 9.07
N ILE A 130 22.66 -3.57 9.90
CA ILE A 130 22.96 -4.57 10.95
C ILE A 130 21.92 -5.69 10.90
N SER A 131 22.37 -6.95 10.96
CA SER A 131 21.45 -8.09 11.03
C SER A 131 20.64 -8.06 12.34
N PRO A 132 19.31 -8.21 12.29
CA PRO A 132 18.56 -8.54 13.49
C PRO A 132 18.90 -9.94 13.99
N HIS A 133 18.47 -10.23 15.21
CA HIS A 133 18.39 -11.57 15.77
C HIS A 133 16.97 -12.13 15.60
N LEU A 134 16.84 -13.35 15.05
CA LEU A 134 15.57 -14.09 15.08
C LEU A 134 15.29 -14.50 16.52
N TRP A 135 14.35 -13.82 17.16
CA TRP A 135 14.08 -13.96 18.58
C TRP A 135 13.01 -15.03 18.83
N GLN A 136 13.30 -15.92 19.76
CA GLN A 136 12.38 -16.91 20.32
C GLN A 136 12.53 -16.92 21.85
N PRO A 137 11.48 -17.26 22.62
CA PRO A 137 11.60 -17.44 24.06
C PRO A 137 12.46 -18.68 24.39
N ALA A 138 13.23 -18.61 25.48
CA ALA A 138 14.17 -19.67 25.89
C ALA A 138 13.51 -21.02 26.26
N ASN A 139 12.18 -21.10 26.26
CA ASN A 139 11.39 -22.33 26.45
C ASN A 139 11.07 -23.06 25.13
N GLY A 140 11.51 -22.54 23.98
CA GLY A 140 11.30 -23.15 22.66
C GLY A 140 9.86 -23.06 22.12
N ILE A 141 8.95 -22.35 22.79
CA ILE A 141 7.58 -22.13 22.30
C ILE A 141 7.65 -21.30 21.01
N LEU A 142 7.00 -21.78 19.95
CA LEU A 142 6.76 -21.03 18.72
C LEU A 142 5.41 -20.31 18.79
N MET A 143 5.36 -19.07 18.27
CA MET A 143 4.10 -18.35 18.09
C MET A 143 3.40 -18.86 16.83
N THR A 144 2.51 -19.84 16.99
CA THR A 144 1.68 -20.39 15.90
C THR A 144 0.20 -20.30 16.27
N ASN A 145 -0.66 -19.98 15.31
CA ASN A 145 -2.11 -19.95 15.52
C ASN A 145 -2.76 -21.29 15.14
N ASP A 146 -3.94 -21.56 15.71
CA ASP A 146 -4.83 -22.62 15.25
C ASP A 146 -5.15 -22.42 13.76
N THR A 147 -4.97 -23.48 12.97
CA THR A 147 -5.48 -23.61 11.59
C THR A 147 -6.76 -24.43 11.61
N SER A 148 -7.66 -24.20 10.65
CA SER A 148 -8.75 -25.14 10.39
C SER A 148 -8.21 -26.44 9.75
N ASP A 149 -9.01 -27.51 9.73
CA ASP A 149 -8.63 -28.83 9.16
C ASP A 149 -8.45 -28.85 7.62
N GLY A 150 -8.38 -27.68 6.98
CA GLY A 150 -8.11 -27.51 5.55
C GLY A 150 -6.64 -27.20 5.27
N ASN A 151 -6.34 -26.82 4.03
CA ASN A 151 -4.99 -26.39 3.64
C ASN A 151 -4.66 -25.01 4.29
N PRO A 152 -3.66 -24.91 5.18
CA PRO A 152 -3.32 -23.63 5.81
C PRO A 152 -2.81 -22.59 4.80
N GLU A 153 -2.22 -23.01 3.67
CA GLU A 153 -1.75 -22.06 2.65
C GLU A 153 -2.86 -21.31 1.92
N GLU A 154 -4.09 -21.81 2.00
CA GLU A 154 -5.29 -21.23 1.38
C GLU A 154 -6.12 -20.43 2.39
N ALA A 155 -5.84 -20.57 3.69
CA ALA A 155 -6.54 -19.88 4.75
C ALA A 155 -6.22 -18.37 4.75
N THR A 156 -7.24 -17.52 4.62
CA THR A 156 -7.07 -16.07 4.77
C THR A 156 -6.56 -15.77 6.19
N ALA A 157 -5.36 -15.17 6.31
CA ALA A 157 -4.69 -14.95 7.58
C ALA A 157 -4.46 -13.46 7.87
N CYS A 158 -4.55 -13.05 9.13
CA CYS A 158 -4.41 -11.65 9.54
C CYS A 158 -3.82 -11.50 10.96
N ILE A 159 -3.08 -10.41 11.18
CA ILE A 159 -2.54 -10.01 12.48
C ILE A 159 -2.80 -8.54 12.76
N ALA A 160 -2.92 -8.19 14.04
CA ALA A 160 -2.93 -6.83 14.54
C ALA A 160 -2.07 -6.72 15.81
N LEU A 161 -1.23 -5.69 15.88
CA LEU A 161 -0.33 -5.45 17.02
C LEU A 161 -0.94 -4.46 18.02
N SER A 162 -0.78 -4.72 19.31
CA SER A 162 -1.17 -3.79 20.37
C SER A 162 -0.26 -2.55 20.43
N LYS A 163 -0.81 -1.40 20.85
CA LYS A 163 -0.12 -0.09 20.91
C LYS A 163 1.17 -0.07 21.75
N ASN A 164 1.39 -1.06 22.62
CA ASN A 164 2.53 -1.16 23.53
C ASN A 164 3.46 -2.35 23.21
N ASP A 165 3.40 -2.88 21.98
CA ASP A 165 4.23 -3.98 21.45
C ASP A 165 4.22 -5.29 22.26
N SER A 166 3.34 -5.40 23.28
CA SER A 166 3.37 -6.47 24.28
C SER A 166 2.53 -7.68 23.88
N TYR A 167 1.55 -7.46 23.00
CA TYR A 167 0.64 -8.48 22.48
C TYR A 167 0.41 -8.33 20.98
N VAL A 168 0.23 -9.46 20.30
CA VAL A 168 -0.29 -9.53 18.93
C VAL A 168 -1.54 -10.41 18.93
N MET A 169 -2.53 -10.03 18.13
CA MET A 169 -3.62 -10.93 17.77
C MET A 169 -3.40 -11.53 16.39
N SER A 170 -3.73 -12.80 16.23
CA SER A 170 -3.69 -13.50 14.95
C SER A 170 -4.96 -14.30 14.68
N ALA A 171 -5.28 -14.46 13.40
CA ALA A 171 -6.19 -15.49 12.90
C ALA A 171 -5.61 -16.11 11.63
N SER A 172 -5.82 -17.41 11.44
CA SER A 172 -5.25 -18.20 10.32
C SER A 172 -6.20 -19.34 9.92
N GLY A 173 -7.46 -19.01 9.61
CA GLY A 173 -8.53 -19.96 9.33
C GLY A 173 -9.18 -20.60 10.58
N GLY A 174 -8.41 -20.84 11.64
CA GLY A 174 -8.92 -21.25 12.95
C GLY A 174 -9.44 -20.08 13.82
N LYS A 175 -9.35 -20.24 15.14
CA LYS A 175 -9.75 -19.22 16.13
C LYS A 175 -8.91 -17.93 16.02
N VAL A 176 -9.42 -16.85 16.61
CA VAL A 176 -8.62 -15.64 16.86
C VAL A 176 -7.90 -15.80 18.19
N SER A 177 -6.57 -15.69 18.21
CA SER A 177 -5.75 -15.86 19.41
C SER A 177 -4.97 -14.59 19.76
N LEU A 178 -4.91 -14.27 21.05
CA LEU A 178 -4.09 -13.19 21.60
C LEU A 178 -2.78 -13.79 22.15
N PHE A 179 -1.64 -13.47 21.54
CA PHE A 179 -0.32 -13.93 21.98
C PHE A 179 0.43 -12.85 22.76
N ASN A 180 1.24 -13.26 23.73
CA ASN A 180 2.21 -12.40 24.40
C ASN A 180 3.56 -12.38 23.68
N MET A 181 4.03 -11.19 23.29
CA MET A 181 5.24 -10.97 22.45
C MET A 181 6.58 -11.26 23.18
N MET A 182 6.55 -11.55 24.47
CA MET A 182 7.73 -11.85 25.31
C MET A 182 7.80 -13.33 25.74
N THR A 183 6.75 -14.12 25.51
CA THR A 183 6.71 -15.54 25.91
C THR A 183 6.14 -16.48 24.84
N PHE A 184 5.59 -15.92 23.75
CA PHE A 184 4.84 -16.61 22.69
C PHE A 184 3.66 -17.47 23.16
N LYS A 185 3.27 -17.36 24.44
CA LYS A 185 2.08 -18.01 24.98
C LYS A 185 0.82 -17.33 24.46
N VAL A 186 -0.18 -18.15 24.14
CA VAL A 186 -1.57 -17.73 24.00
C VAL A 186 -2.07 -17.27 25.38
N MET A 187 -2.64 -16.07 25.42
CA MET A 187 -3.27 -15.46 26.60
C MET A 187 -4.78 -15.76 26.64
N THR A 188 -5.43 -15.78 25.47
CA THR A 188 -6.82 -16.19 25.26
C THR A 188 -7.05 -16.54 23.78
N THR A 189 -8.07 -17.37 23.50
CA THR A 189 -8.60 -17.63 22.16
C THR A 189 -10.09 -17.32 22.16
N PHE A 190 -10.57 -16.57 21.18
CA PHE A 190 -11.98 -16.21 21.04
C PHE A 190 -12.47 -16.41 19.61
N MET A 191 -13.80 -16.46 19.47
CA MET A 191 -14.55 -16.91 18.29
C MET A 191 -14.29 -18.38 17.93
N ALA A 192 -15.34 -19.20 17.93
CA ALA A 192 -15.28 -20.54 17.33
C ALA A 192 -15.35 -20.43 15.79
N PRO A 193 -14.55 -21.20 15.04
CA PRO A 193 -14.69 -21.30 13.59
C PRO A 193 -15.89 -22.21 13.22
N PRO A 194 -16.49 -22.08 12.02
CA PRO A 194 -16.43 -20.97 11.06
C PRO A 194 -17.52 -19.90 11.34
N PRO A 195 -17.55 -18.72 10.65
CA PRO A 195 -16.68 -18.26 9.56
C PRO A 195 -15.28 -17.83 10.01
N ALA A 196 -14.32 -17.86 9.08
CA ALA A 196 -12.94 -17.44 9.32
C ALA A 196 -12.79 -15.90 9.33
N ALA A 197 -11.86 -15.41 10.15
CA ALA A 197 -11.49 -14.00 10.22
C ALA A 197 -10.38 -13.66 9.20
N THR A 198 -10.65 -12.70 8.32
CA THR A 198 -9.81 -12.30 7.19
C THR A 198 -9.03 -11.01 7.44
N PHE A 199 -9.53 -10.17 8.36
CA PHE A 199 -8.89 -8.92 8.76
C PHE A 199 -9.16 -8.57 10.23
N LEU A 200 -8.21 -7.87 10.86
CA LEU A 200 -8.30 -7.41 12.25
C LEU A 200 -7.89 -5.93 12.33
N ALA A 201 -8.65 -5.14 13.08
CA ALA A 201 -8.29 -3.77 13.44
C ALA A 201 -8.69 -3.46 14.88
N PHE A 202 -7.74 -3.04 15.71
CA PHE A 202 -8.03 -2.49 17.04
C PHE A 202 -8.77 -1.15 16.90
N HIS A 203 -9.80 -0.96 17.74
CA HIS A 203 -10.46 0.33 17.87
C HIS A 203 -9.47 1.38 18.45
N PRO A 204 -9.42 2.60 17.91
CA PRO A 204 -8.31 3.52 18.16
C PRO A 204 -8.26 4.08 19.58
N GLN A 205 -9.36 4.07 20.34
CA GLN A 205 -9.43 4.63 21.70
C GLN A 205 -9.65 3.52 22.75
N ASP A 206 -10.84 2.92 22.78
CA ASP A 206 -11.12 1.74 23.61
C ASP A 206 -10.35 0.49 23.12
N ASN A 207 -9.29 0.10 23.85
CA ASN A 207 -8.46 -1.07 23.56
C ASN A 207 -9.20 -2.42 23.70
N ASN A 208 -10.39 -2.46 24.31
CA ASN A 208 -11.18 -3.69 24.45
C ASN A 208 -11.97 -4.01 23.16
N ILE A 209 -12.11 -3.06 22.23
CA ILE A 209 -12.96 -3.18 21.05
C ILE A 209 -12.15 -3.41 19.78
N ILE A 210 -12.64 -4.32 18.95
CA ILE A 210 -11.93 -4.80 17.77
C ILE A 210 -12.93 -5.00 16.64
N ALA A 211 -12.60 -4.48 15.45
CA ALA A 211 -13.31 -4.81 14.23
C ALA A 211 -12.64 -6.02 13.57
N ILE A 212 -13.44 -7.06 13.32
CA ILE A 212 -13.02 -8.34 12.77
C ILE A 212 -13.75 -8.53 11.43
N GLY A 213 -12.99 -8.50 10.34
CA GLY A 213 -13.50 -8.76 9.00
C GLY A 213 -13.59 -10.27 8.76
N MET A 214 -14.67 -10.73 8.14
CA MET A 214 -14.97 -12.15 7.98
C MET A 214 -15.03 -12.58 6.52
N GLU A 215 -14.84 -13.88 6.30
CA GLU A 215 -15.01 -14.54 4.99
C GLU A 215 -16.47 -14.50 4.50
N ASP A 216 -17.45 -14.49 5.42
CA ASP A 216 -18.90 -14.44 5.13
C ASP A 216 -19.42 -13.03 4.73
N SER A 217 -18.51 -12.11 4.39
CA SER A 217 -18.80 -10.69 4.06
C SER A 217 -19.31 -9.83 5.23
N THR A 218 -19.34 -10.35 6.46
CA THR A 218 -19.70 -9.57 7.65
C THR A 218 -18.47 -8.93 8.31
N ILE A 219 -18.71 -7.88 9.09
CA ILE A 219 -17.73 -7.33 10.04
C ILE A 219 -18.32 -7.52 11.44
N GLN A 220 -17.57 -8.13 12.35
CA GLN A 220 -17.98 -8.28 13.75
C GLN A 220 -17.23 -7.26 14.61
N ILE A 221 -17.97 -6.48 15.39
CA ILE A 221 -17.40 -5.58 16.40
C ILE A 221 -17.41 -6.35 17.72
N TYR A 222 -16.22 -6.72 18.18
CA TYR A 222 -16.02 -7.64 19.30
C TYR A 222 -15.47 -6.92 20.53
N ASN A 223 -15.82 -7.39 21.72
CA ASN A 223 -15.34 -6.88 23.00
C ASN A 223 -14.58 -7.97 23.77
N VAL A 224 -13.24 -7.99 23.64
CA VAL A 224 -12.38 -9.05 24.20
C VAL A 224 -12.37 -9.11 25.74
N ARG A 225 -12.93 -8.12 26.42
CA ARG A 225 -13.01 -8.10 27.90
C ARG A 225 -14.22 -8.87 28.45
N VAL A 226 -15.29 -9.01 27.68
CA VAL A 226 -16.53 -9.70 28.09
C VAL A 226 -16.90 -10.87 27.17
N ASP A 227 -16.08 -11.12 26.14
CA ASP A 227 -16.24 -12.19 25.14
C ASP A 227 -17.44 -12.04 24.18
N GLU A 228 -18.01 -10.84 24.06
CA GLU A 228 -19.25 -10.57 23.31
C GLU A 228 -19.05 -9.84 21.97
N VAL A 229 -19.91 -10.16 21.00
CA VAL A 229 -20.07 -9.40 19.75
C VAL A 229 -21.06 -8.24 19.97
N LYS A 230 -20.55 -7.01 20.11
CA LYS A 230 -21.37 -5.79 20.25
C LYS A 230 -22.23 -5.49 19.02
N SER A 231 -21.75 -5.78 17.81
CA SER A 231 -22.46 -5.47 16.55
C SER A 231 -21.98 -6.35 15.39
N LYS A 232 -22.86 -6.62 14.42
CA LYS A 232 -22.55 -7.36 13.18
C LYS A 232 -22.96 -6.54 11.97
N LEU A 233 -21.97 -6.05 11.23
CA LEU A 233 -22.16 -5.11 10.12
C LEU A 233 -22.29 -5.89 8.81
N LYS A 234 -23.26 -5.51 7.97
CA LYS A 234 -23.56 -6.17 6.70
C LYS A 234 -23.68 -5.14 5.58
N GLY A 235 -23.01 -5.36 4.45
CA GLY A 235 -23.06 -4.41 3.34
C GLY A 235 -22.12 -4.69 2.16
N HIS A 236 -21.07 -5.50 2.37
CA HIS A 236 -20.25 -6.07 1.30
C HIS A 236 -20.88 -7.38 0.79
N GLN A 237 -20.55 -7.77 -0.44
CA GLN A 237 -21.04 -8.99 -1.10
C GLN A 237 -20.00 -10.12 -1.15
N LYS A 238 -18.76 -9.85 -0.72
CA LYS A 238 -17.66 -10.81 -0.61
C LYS A 238 -16.86 -10.56 0.66
N LYS A 239 -15.96 -11.50 0.99
CA LYS A 239 -15.04 -11.46 2.12
C LYS A 239 -14.44 -10.07 2.36
N ILE A 240 -14.34 -9.68 3.63
CA ILE A 240 -13.68 -8.44 4.02
C ILE A 240 -12.18 -8.58 3.77
N THR A 241 -11.55 -7.55 3.20
CA THR A 241 -10.12 -7.56 2.84
C THR A 241 -9.33 -6.38 3.41
N GLY A 242 -10.01 -5.36 3.94
CA GLY A 242 -9.38 -4.30 4.72
C GLY A 242 -10.34 -3.63 5.72
N LEU A 243 -9.77 -3.15 6.82
CA LEU A 243 -10.42 -2.33 7.85
C LEU A 243 -9.46 -1.22 8.28
N ALA A 244 -9.93 0.02 8.35
CA ALA A 244 -9.16 1.18 8.81
C ALA A 244 -10.06 2.14 9.60
N PHE A 245 -9.66 2.50 10.82
CA PHE A 245 -10.35 3.50 11.63
C PHE A 245 -9.79 4.91 11.37
N SER A 246 -10.67 5.91 11.35
CA SER A 246 -10.31 7.32 11.48
C SER A 246 -10.92 7.89 12.76
N GLN A 247 -10.08 8.52 13.58
CA GLN A 247 -10.54 9.24 14.78
C GLN A 247 -11.13 10.61 14.45
N SER A 248 -10.55 11.35 13.50
CA SER A 248 -10.98 12.73 13.19
C SER A 248 -12.37 12.78 12.53
N MET A 249 -12.70 11.77 11.74
CA MET A 249 -14.01 11.61 11.10
C MET A 249 -15.01 10.80 11.95
N ASN A 250 -14.54 10.16 13.03
CA ASN A 250 -15.27 9.17 13.83
C ASN A 250 -15.94 8.07 12.97
N VAL A 251 -15.13 7.37 12.16
CA VAL A 251 -15.59 6.28 11.28
C VAL A 251 -14.67 5.06 11.26
N LEU A 252 -15.26 3.90 11.01
CA LEU A 252 -14.57 2.74 10.45
C LEU A 252 -14.79 2.73 8.94
N VAL A 253 -13.73 2.67 8.14
CA VAL A 253 -13.80 2.33 6.71
C VAL A 253 -13.40 0.88 6.53
N SER A 254 -14.05 0.21 5.58
CA SER A 254 -13.85 -1.20 5.28
C SER A 254 -13.92 -1.46 3.78
N SER A 255 -13.21 -2.48 3.32
CA SER A 255 -13.17 -2.90 1.92
C SER A 255 -13.41 -4.40 1.77
N GLY A 256 -14.15 -4.80 0.74
CA GLY A 256 -14.43 -6.19 0.39
C GLY A 256 -13.71 -6.64 -0.89
N ALA A 257 -13.65 -7.95 -1.10
CA ALA A 257 -13.16 -8.55 -2.37
C ALA A 257 -14.13 -8.34 -3.56
N ASP A 258 -15.25 -7.65 -3.32
CA ASP A 258 -16.20 -7.12 -4.30
C ASP A 258 -15.86 -5.69 -4.76
N ALA A 259 -14.68 -5.18 -4.35
CA ALA A 259 -14.19 -3.84 -4.64
C ALA A 259 -15.12 -2.71 -4.11
N GLN A 260 -15.99 -3.02 -3.13
CA GLN A 260 -16.78 -2.01 -2.41
C GLN A 260 -15.99 -1.43 -1.24
N LEU A 261 -16.11 -0.12 -1.05
CA LEU A 261 -15.75 0.60 0.17
C LEU A 261 -17.03 0.89 0.96
N CYS A 262 -17.07 0.57 2.26
CA CYS A 262 -18.14 0.96 3.18
C CYS A 262 -17.58 1.81 4.33
N VAL A 263 -18.28 2.90 4.64
CA VAL A 263 -18.04 3.78 5.80
C VAL A 263 -19.10 3.50 6.86
N TRP A 264 -18.67 3.28 8.11
CA TRP A 264 -19.52 3.02 9.27
C TRP A 264 -19.29 4.06 10.37
N SER A 265 -20.33 4.42 11.13
CA SER A 265 -20.17 5.20 12.36
C SER A 265 -19.45 4.39 13.43
N ILE A 266 -18.61 5.01 14.27
CA ILE A 266 -18.03 4.30 15.42
C ILE A 266 -19.02 4.25 16.60
N ASP A 267 -19.80 5.31 16.81
CA ASP A 267 -20.68 5.42 17.99
C ASP A 267 -21.83 4.40 17.97
N GLY A 268 -22.41 4.16 16.79
CA GLY A 268 -23.59 3.31 16.58
C GLY A 268 -23.43 2.21 15.52
N TRP A 269 -22.25 2.09 14.89
CA TRP A 269 -21.92 1.03 13.91
C TRP A 269 -22.80 0.96 12.64
N GLU A 270 -23.65 1.95 12.42
CA GLU A 270 -24.51 2.12 11.23
C GLU A 270 -23.70 2.42 9.95
N LYS A 271 -24.22 2.01 8.78
CA LYS A 271 -23.60 2.27 7.47
C LYS A 271 -23.89 3.70 7.01
N LYS A 272 -22.88 4.57 7.03
CA LYS A 272 -22.99 5.98 6.58
C LYS A 272 -23.00 6.10 5.05
N LYS A 273 -22.10 5.39 4.35
CA LYS A 273 -21.94 5.47 2.88
C LYS A 273 -21.31 4.19 2.33
N SER A 274 -21.48 3.92 1.05
CA SER A 274 -20.64 2.98 0.30
C SER A 274 -20.48 3.35 -1.16
N LYS A 275 -19.38 2.92 -1.77
CA LYS A 275 -19.06 3.15 -3.18
C LYS A 275 -18.15 2.04 -3.70
N TYR A 276 -18.35 1.61 -4.94
CA TYR A 276 -17.39 0.72 -5.61
C TYR A 276 -16.21 1.54 -6.14
N ILE A 277 -14.99 1.05 -5.97
CA ILE A 277 -13.84 1.64 -6.67
C ILE A 277 -14.04 1.48 -8.18
N GLN A 278 -13.75 2.54 -8.94
CA GLN A 278 -13.89 2.50 -10.40
C GLN A 278 -12.66 1.80 -11.02
N PRO A 279 -12.83 1.05 -12.12
CA PRO A 279 -11.69 0.50 -12.85
C PRO A 279 -10.84 1.61 -13.48
N PRO A 280 -9.55 1.36 -13.78
CA PRO A 280 -8.76 2.28 -14.60
C PRO A 280 -9.34 2.34 -16.02
N ALA A 281 -9.08 3.43 -16.74
CA ALA A 281 -9.66 3.69 -18.07
C ALA A 281 -9.32 2.65 -19.16
N ASN A 282 -8.42 1.71 -18.90
CA ASN A 282 -8.07 0.58 -19.78
C ASN A 282 -8.78 -0.74 -19.45
N ARG A 283 -9.61 -0.82 -18.38
CA ARG A 283 -10.42 -2.00 -18.03
C ARG A 283 -11.91 -1.67 -18.04
N SER A 284 -12.69 -2.49 -18.75
CA SER A 284 -14.16 -2.46 -18.70
C SER A 284 -14.67 -3.61 -17.84
N GLY A 285 -15.51 -3.30 -16.84
CA GLY A 285 -16.13 -4.29 -15.94
C GLY A 285 -16.01 -3.89 -14.47
N ALA A 286 -16.77 -4.57 -13.61
CA ALA A 286 -16.63 -4.42 -12.16
C ALA A 286 -15.32 -5.04 -11.68
N LEU A 287 -14.58 -4.34 -10.81
CA LEU A 287 -13.40 -4.90 -10.17
C LEU A 287 -13.79 -5.97 -9.14
N VAL A 288 -12.96 -7.01 -9.05
CA VAL A 288 -13.05 -8.11 -8.09
C VAL A 288 -11.62 -8.49 -7.73
N GLY A 289 -11.32 -8.56 -6.44
CA GLY A 289 -9.98 -8.80 -5.93
C GLY A 289 -9.78 -8.18 -4.55
N ASP A 290 -8.77 -8.64 -3.82
CA ASP A 290 -8.46 -8.15 -2.48
C ASP A 290 -8.19 -6.64 -2.51
N THR A 291 -9.03 -5.87 -1.83
CA THR A 291 -8.93 -4.41 -1.76
C THR A 291 -8.51 -4.02 -0.35
N ARG A 292 -7.36 -3.35 -0.20
CA ARG A 292 -6.83 -2.90 1.10
C ARG A 292 -7.12 -1.42 1.28
N VAL A 293 -7.31 -1.00 2.53
CA VAL A 293 -7.52 0.40 2.93
C VAL A 293 -6.58 0.79 4.07
N GLN A 294 -6.04 2.01 4.02
CA GLN A 294 -5.25 2.61 5.09
C GLN A 294 -5.55 4.12 5.15
N PHE A 295 -5.87 4.65 6.33
CA PHE A 295 -5.92 6.10 6.52
C PHE A 295 -4.53 6.72 6.52
N HIS A 296 -4.42 7.91 5.94
CA HIS A 296 -3.27 8.79 6.04
C HIS A 296 -3.15 9.38 7.46
N ASN A 297 -2.01 10.03 7.74
CA ASN A 297 -1.72 10.64 9.04
C ASN A 297 -2.69 11.79 9.41
N ASP A 298 -3.28 12.47 8.42
CA ASP A 298 -4.35 13.46 8.64
C ASP A 298 -5.69 12.85 9.09
N GLN A 299 -5.82 11.53 9.02
CA GLN A 299 -7.05 10.77 9.31
C GLN A 299 -8.24 11.12 8.41
N THR A 300 -8.05 11.84 7.30
CA THR A 300 -9.11 12.25 6.36
C THR A 300 -8.91 11.68 4.95
N HIS A 301 -7.66 11.47 4.51
CA HIS A 301 -7.35 10.79 3.26
C HIS A 301 -7.16 9.28 3.46
N LEU A 302 -7.57 8.50 2.45
CA LEU A 302 -7.58 7.05 2.48
C LEU A 302 -6.82 6.50 1.27
N LEU A 303 -5.70 5.83 1.50
CA LEU A 303 -5.05 5.01 0.49
C LEU A 303 -5.87 3.74 0.30
N VAL A 304 -6.25 3.48 -0.94
CA VAL A 304 -6.96 2.28 -1.39
C VAL A 304 -6.06 1.54 -2.38
N VAL A 305 -5.83 0.25 -2.12
CA VAL A 305 -4.90 -0.60 -2.87
C VAL A 305 -5.68 -1.78 -3.42
N HIS A 306 -5.61 -1.99 -4.74
CA HIS A 306 -6.16 -3.13 -5.45
C HIS A 306 -5.12 -3.62 -6.47
N GLU A 307 -5.19 -4.88 -6.91
CA GLU A 307 -4.23 -5.45 -7.86
C GLU A 307 -4.01 -4.60 -9.14
N SER A 308 -5.06 -3.87 -9.55
CA SER A 308 -5.08 -3.02 -10.73
C SER A 308 -4.76 -1.55 -10.49
N GLN A 309 -4.71 -1.06 -9.25
CA GLN A 309 -4.53 0.38 -8.95
C GLN A 309 -4.18 0.72 -7.50
N LEU A 310 -3.42 1.80 -7.35
CA LEU A 310 -3.38 2.65 -6.16
C LEU A 310 -4.35 3.81 -6.35
N ALA A 311 -5.06 4.22 -5.31
CA ALA A 311 -5.92 5.41 -5.36
C ALA A 311 -6.01 6.09 -4.00
N ILE A 312 -6.07 7.43 -4.00
CA ILE A 312 -6.35 8.22 -2.80
C ILE A 312 -7.82 8.66 -2.86
N TYR A 313 -8.54 8.38 -1.78
CA TYR A 313 -9.92 8.79 -1.56
C TYR A 313 -9.99 9.79 -0.41
N ASP A 314 -10.97 10.69 -0.44
CA ASP A 314 -11.32 11.54 0.69
C ASP A 314 -12.30 10.84 1.66
N GLY A 315 -12.67 11.54 2.74
CA GLY A 315 -13.66 11.06 3.70
C GLY A 315 -15.08 10.83 3.13
N ASN A 316 -15.42 11.39 1.97
CA ASN A 316 -16.67 11.17 1.25
C ASN A 316 -16.61 9.97 0.29
N LEU A 317 -15.50 9.22 0.24
CA LEU A 317 -15.21 8.23 -0.81
C LEU A 317 -15.18 8.84 -2.21
N GLU A 318 -14.64 10.04 -2.38
CA GLU A 318 -14.35 10.66 -3.67
C GLU A 318 -12.86 10.50 -4.00
N CYS A 319 -12.58 9.99 -5.20
CA CYS A 319 -11.23 9.63 -5.63
C CYS A 319 -10.50 10.91 -6.07
N SER A 320 -9.53 11.38 -5.29
CA SER A 320 -8.75 12.58 -5.59
C SER A 320 -7.57 12.29 -6.52
N ARG A 321 -7.00 11.08 -6.44
CA ARG A 321 -5.87 10.59 -7.26
C ARG A 321 -6.03 9.10 -7.55
N SER A 322 -5.58 8.65 -8.72
CA SER A 322 -5.39 7.23 -9.00
C SER A 322 -4.16 6.98 -9.87
N TRP A 323 -3.56 5.81 -9.70
CA TRP A 323 -2.42 5.32 -10.47
C TRP A 323 -2.65 3.82 -10.74
N TYR A 324 -2.43 3.38 -11.98
CA TYR A 324 -2.54 1.98 -12.39
C TYR A 324 -1.22 1.48 -13.01
N PRO A 325 -0.92 0.16 -12.93
CA PRO A 325 0.28 -0.42 -13.52
C PRO A 325 0.48 -0.07 -15.00
N ARG A 326 1.69 0.41 -15.31
CA ARG A 326 2.14 0.85 -16.64
C ARG A 326 3.64 1.10 -16.66
N ASP A 327 4.19 1.23 -17.85
CA ASP A 327 5.56 1.70 -18.11
C ASP A 327 6.62 0.93 -17.29
N ALA A 328 7.29 1.58 -16.34
CA ALA A 328 8.32 0.98 -15.50
C ALA A 328 7.78 0.01 -14.44
N LEU A 329 6.48 0.03 -14.14
CA LEU A 329 5.81 -0.84 -13.17
C LEU A 329 4.54 -1.44 -13.79
N PRO A 330 4.68 -2.40 -14.73
CA PRO A 330 3.56 -2.94 -15.50
C PRO A 330 2.83 -4.11 -14.82
N ALA A 331 3.44 -4.72 -13.81
CA ALA A 331 2.87 -5.87 -13.09
C ALA A 331 1.74 -5.45 -12.13
N PRO A 332 0.85 -6.39 -11.70
CA PRO A 332 -0.13 -6.11 -10.66
C PRO A 332 0.51 -5.66 -9.34
N VAL A 333 -0.21 -4.81 -8.60
CA VAL A 333 0.16 -4.39 -7.24
C VAL A 333 -0.11 -5.55 -6.27
N SER A 334 0.86 -5.93 -5.44
CA SER A 334 0.68 -6.97 -4.42
C SER A 334 0.26 -6.38 -3.05
N SER A 335 0.84 -5.25 -2.67
CA SER A 335 0.66 -4.58 -1.38
C SER A 335 1.17 -3.16 -1.46
N ALA A 336 0.52 -2.21 -0.78
CA ALA A 336 1.06 -0.86 -0.60
C ALA A 336 0.71 -0.27 0.77
N ILE A 337 1.52 0.70 1.22
CA ILE A 337 1.43 1.33 2.54
C ILE A 337 2.02 2.75 2.51
N TYR A 338 1.47 3.69 3.30
CA TYR A 338 2.09 4.99 3.56
C TYR A 338 3.40 4.87 4.36
N SER A 339 4.32 5.82 4.15
CA SER A 339 5.42 6.10 5.09
C SER A 339 4.90 6.65 6.43
N CYS A 340 5.71 6.61 7.49
CA CYS A 340 5.31 7.09 8.81
C CYS A 340 5.13 8.62 8.90
N ASP A 341 5.71 9.39 7.99
CA ASP A 341 5.46 10.84 7.84
C ASP A 341 4.26 11.14 6.94
N GLY A 342 3.74 10.13 6.21
CA GLY A 342 2.63 10.25 5.26
C GLY A 342 3.03 10.79 3.89
N LEU A 343 4.28 11.21 3.67
CA LEU A 343 4.71 11.89 2.43
C LEU A 343 4.94 10.94 1.24
N LEU A 344 5.11 9.63 1.50
CA LEU A 344 5.37 8.61 0.51
C LEU A 344 4.35 7.46 0.59
N VAL A 345 4.14 6.79 -0.53
CA VAL A 345 3.49 5.47 -0.60
C VAL A 345 4.49 4.48 -1.19
N TYR A 346 4.73 3.38 -0.49
CA TYR A 346 5.50 2.25 -0.97
C TYR A 346 4.56 1.18 -1.49
N ALA A 347 4.78 0.69 -2.72
CA ALA A 347 4.00 -0.41 -3.29
C ALA A 347 4.91 -1.51 -3.81
N GLY A 348 4.63 -2.76 -3.44
CA GLY A 348 5.21 -3.97 -4.02
C GLY A 348 4.42 -4.44 -5.24
N PHE A 349 5.12 -5.12 -6.15
CA PHE A 349 4.58 -5.58 -7.43
C PHE A 349 4.92 -7.05 -7.67
N CYS A 350 4.05 -7.76 -8.41
CA CYS A 350 4.17 -9.20 -8.64
C CYS A 350 5.34 -9.63 -9.56
N ASP A 351 6.11 -8.68 -10.11
CA ASP A 351 7.38 -8.89 -10.82
C ASP A 351 8.63 -8.75 -9.91
N GLY A 352 8.42 -8.50 -8.62
CA GLY A 352 9.50 -8.24 -7.66
C GLY A 352 9.93 -6.78 -7.55
N ALA A 353 9.33 -5.85 -8.30
CA ALA A 353 9.62 -4.43 -8.15
C ALA A 353 8.98 -3.84 -6.88
N ILE A 354 9.57 -2.74 -6.40
CA ILE A 354 8.98 -1.84 -5.40
C ILE A 354 8.94 -0.44 -6.02
N GLY A 355 7.76 0.17 -6.07
CA GLY A 355 7.58 1.56 -6.47
C GLY A 355 7.49 2.46 -5.24
N VAL A 356 8.25 3.57 -5.26
CA VAL A 356 8.16 4.64 -4.25
C VAL A 356 7.46 5.84 -4.86
N PHE A 357 6.29 6.17 -4.35
CA PHE A 357 5.41 7.22 -4.85
C PHE A 357 5.35 8.39 -3.88
N GLU A 358 5.12 9.59 -4.39
CA GLU A 358 4.69 10.75 -3.62
C GLU A 358 3.20 10.62 -3.25
N ALA A 359 2.86 10.77 -1.98
CA ALA A 359 1.53 10.46 -1.46
C ALA A 359 0.41 11.36 -2.04
N GLU A 360 0.65 12.67 -2.14
CA GLU A 360 -0.36 13.66 -2.57
C GLU A 360 -0.73 13.54 -4.07
N SER A 361 0.18 13.03 -4.88
CA SER A 361 0.06 13.02 -6.34
C SER A 361 -0.04 11.61 -6.95
N LEU A 362 0.35 10.57 -6.19
CA LEU A 362 0.68 9.23 -6.72
C LEU A 362 1.68 9.28 -7.89
N ARG A 363 2.57 10.27 -7.91
CA ARG A 363 3.69 10.35 -8.85
C ARG A 363 4.80 9.41 -8.39
N LEU A 364 5.23 8.51 -9.28
CA LEU A 364 6.37 7.63 -9.04
C LEU A 364 7.67 8.47 -8.95
N ARG A 365 8.41 8.32 -7.84
CA ARG A 365 9.70 8.97 -7.58
C ARG A 365 10.87 8.08 -8.02
N CYS A 366 10.84 6.82 -7.58
CA CYS A 366 11.77 5.80 -8.05
C CYS A 366 11.14 4.41 -8.10
N ARG A 367 11.72 3.56 -8.94
CA ARG A 367 11.55 2.11 -8.93
C ARG A 367 12.75 1.48 -8.26
N ILE A 368 12.54 0.40 -7.53
CA ILE A 368 13.57 -0.48 -6.98
C ILE A 368 13.31 -1.87 -7.57
N ALA A 369 14.27 -2.42 -8.31
CA ALA A 369 14.15 -3.75 -8.90
C ALA A 369 14.48 -4.85 -7.87
N LEU A 370 13.97 -6.07 -8.10
CA LEU A 370 14.25 -7.24 -7.27
C LEU A 370 15.76 -7.46 -7.03
N SER A 371 16.57 -7.27 -8.08
CA SER A 371 18.03 -7.42 -8.06
C SER A 371 18.77 -6.45 -7.12
N ALA A 372 18.15 -5.33 -6.76
CA ALA A 372 18.78 -4.37 -5.85
C ALA A 372 18.69 -4.80 -4.38
N TYR A 373 17.64 -5.54 -3.99
CA TYR A 373 17.43 -5.93 -2.59
C TYR A 373 17.43 -7.45 -2.33
N VAL A 374 17.37 -8.28 -3.37
CA VAL A 374 17.57 -9.73 -3.30
C VAL A 374 18.85 -10.12 -4.06
N PRO A 375 19.87 -10.68 -3.37
CA PRO A 375 21.10 -11.16 -4.03
C PRO A 375 20.82 -12.20 -5.15
N PRO A 376 21.54 -12.14 -6.28
CA PRO A 376 21.26 -12.98 -7.46
C PRO A 376 21.50 -14.49 -7.26
N SER A 377 22.07 -14.90 -6.13
CA SER A 377 22.31 -16.31 -5.76
C SER A 377 21.07 -17.05 -5.22
N ILE A 378 19.92 -16.37 -5.10
CA ILE A 378 18.70 -16.91 -4.47
C ILE A 378 17.62 -17.29 -5.50
N SER A 379 17.86 -17.03 -6.79
CA SER A 379 16.89 -17.18 -7.89
C SER A 379 16.53 -18.64 -8.22
N SER A 380 15.69 -19.26 -7.37
CA SER A 380 14.87 -20.41 -7.74
C SER A 380 13.98 -20.05 -8.94
N GLY A 381 13.63 -21.03 -9.79
CA GLY A 381 12.89 -20.81 -11.05
C GLY A 381 11.42 -20.36 -10.91
N ALA A 382 10.98 -19.98 -9.72
CA ALA A 382 9.66 -19.41 -9.46
C ALA A 382 9.72 -17.88 -9.38
N SER A 383 8.65 -17.18 -9.74
CA SER A 383 8.60 -15.72 -9.59
C SER A 383 8.58 -15.33 -8.10
N VAL A 384 9.69 -14.79 -7.60
CA VAL A 384 9.83 -14.29 -6.22
C VAL A 384 9.49 -12.80 -6.20
N TYR A 385 8.50 -12.42 -5.40
CA TYR A 385 8.01 -11.05 -5.33
C TYR A 385 7.57 -10.66 -3.90
N PRO A 386 7.55 -9.36 -3.54
CA PRO A 386 7.06 -8.92 -2.24
C PRO A 386 5.55 -9.11 -2.17
N MET A 387 5.07 -9.96 -1.27
CA MET A 387 3.64 -10.16 -1.01
C MET A 387 3.08 -9.11 -0.04
N VAL A 388 3.92 -8.56 0.84
CA VAL A 388 3.55 -7.52 1.80
C VAL A 388 4.68 -6.51 1.98
N VAL A 389 4.31 -5.22 2.07
CA VAL A 389 5.21 -4.12 2.42
C VAL A 389 4.79 -3.52 3.76
N ALA A 390 5.77 -3.25 4.63
CA ALA A 390 5.58 -2.54 5.90
C ALA A 390 6.54 -1.36 5.97
N ALA A 391 6.04 -0.14 6.17
CA ALA A 391 6.87 1.03 6.46
C ALA A 391 7.30 1.05 7.93
N HIS A 392 8.51 1.52 8.19
CA HIS A 392 9.00 1.68 9.56
C HIS A 392 8.28 2.84 10.26
N PRO A 393 7.77 2.69 11.50
CA PRO A 393 6.88 3.67 12.14
C PRO A 393 7.56 4.98 12.57
N LEU A 394 8.88 5.07 12.49
CA LEU A 394 9.67 6.22 12.95
C LEU A 394 10.75 6.68 11.96
N GLU A 395 10.87 6.06 10.78
CA GLU A 395 11.90 6.39 9.77
C GLU A 395 11.28 6.31 8.36
N PRO A 396 10.89 7.43 7.73
CA PRO A 396 9.99 7.40 6.58
C PRO A 396 10.60 6.81 5.30
N ASN A 397 11.93 6.68 5.25
CA ASN A 397 12.66 6.06 4.13
C ASN A 397 12.99 4.57 4.34
N GLN A 398 12.63 3.97 5.48
CA GLN A 398 12.86 2.54 5.74
C GLN A 398 11.58 1.72 5.56
N ILE A 399 11.68 0.60 4.86
CA ILE A 399 10.63 -0.40 4.71
C ILE A 399 11.14 -1.80 5.07
N ALA A 400 10.22 -2.72 5.30
CA ALA A 400 10.47 -4.14 5.19
C ALA A 400 9.51 -4.76 4.18
N VAL A 401 9.97 -5.78 3.47
CA VAL A 401 9.18 -6.57 2.52
C VAL A 401 9.19 -8.04 2.88
N GLY A 402 8.01 -8.65 2.87
CA GLY A 402 7.80 -10.08 3.06
C GLY A 402 7.53 -10.72 1.70
N MET A 403 8.29 -11.76 1.36
CA MET A 403 8.38 -12.31 0.01
C MET A 403 7.56 -13.60 -0.17
N SER A 404 7.27 -13.95 -1.43
CA SER A 404 6.59 -15.19 -1.79
C SER A 404 7.41 -16.47 -1.54
N ASP A 405 8.75 -16.38 -1.40
CA ASP A 405 9.64 -17.49 -0.97
C ASP A 405 9.74 -17.63 0.56
N GLY A 406 9.10 -16.74 1.33
CA GLY A 406 9.21 -16.68 2.78
C GLY A 406 10.35 -15.81 3.32
N ALA A 407 11.20 -15.25 2.46
CA ALA A 407 12.21 -14.29 2.91
C ALA A 407 11.58 -13.00 3.43
N VAL A 408 12.26 -12.35 4.38
CA VAL A 408 11.94 -10.99 4.83
C VAL A 408 13.17 -10.12 4.66
N HIS A 409 13.04 -8.99 3.98
CA HIS A 409 14.14 -8.05 3.73
C HIS A 409 13.80 -6.68 4.32
N VAL A 410 14.72 -6.09 5.09
CA VAL A 410 14.69 -4.64 5.42
C VAL A 410 15.41 -3.88 4.31
N VAL A 411 14.84 -2.78 3.85
CA VAL A 411 15.36 -1.93 2.78
C VAL A 411 15.31 -0.47 3.20
N GLU A 412 16.45 0.22 3.07
CA GLU A 412 16.64 1.64 3.36
C GLU A 412 17.62 2.25 2.34
N PRO A 413 17.61 3.57 2.10
CA PRO A 413 18.57 4.20 1.20
C PRO A 413 19.99 4.24 1.80
N LEU A 414 20.96 4.72 1.03
CA LEU A 414 22.33 4.98 1.52
C LEU A 414 22.38 6.25 2.37
N ASP A 415 23.29 6.33 3.33
CA ASP A 415 23.50 7.56 4.14
C ASP A 415 23.85 8.79 3.28
N ALA A 416 24.45 8.57 2.09
CA ALA A 416 24.86 9.61 1.16
C ALA A 416 23.70 10.27 0.39
N ASP A 417 22.57 9.57 0.23
CA ASP A 417 21.31 10.14 -0.27
C ASP A 417 20.15 9.52 0.53
N PRO A 418 19.79 10.10 1.70
CA PRO A 418 18.85 9.49 2.64
C PRO A 418 17.37 9.59 2.19
N LYS A 419 17.10 9.81 0.89
CA LYS A 419 15.75 10.03 0.33
C LYS A 419 15.56 9.30 -0.99
N TRP A 420 14.43 8.61 -1.14
CA TRP A 420 14.12 7.89 -2.37
C TRP A 420 13.86 8.81 -3.58
N GLY A 421 14.59 8.57 -4.67
CA GLY A 421 14.39 9.23 -5.95
C GLY A 421 14.73 10.72 -5.97
N VAL A 422 15.73 11.14 -5.18
CA VAL A 422 16.39 12.44 -5.40
C VAL A 422 17.43 12.24 -6.51
N ALA A 423 17.63 13.25 -7.36
CA ALA A 423 18.71 13.22 -8.34
C ALA A 423 20.03 13.57 -7.62
N PRO A 424 21.17 12.92 -7.94
CA PRO A 424 22.45 13.36 -7.43
C PRO A 424 22.64 14.85 -7.75
N PRO A 425 23.23 15.66 -6.85
CA PRO A 425 23.52 17.05 -7.15
C PRO A 425 24.34 17.11 -8.44
N GLN A 426 23.96 18.00 -9.35
CA GLN A 426 24.76 18.23 -10.56
C GLN A 426 26.10 18.78 -10.07
N ASP A 427 27.15 17.95 -10.14
CA ASP A 427 28.50 18.36 -9.83
C ASP A 427 28.91 19.39 -10.89
N ASN A 428 28.76 20.68 -10.53
CA ASN A 428 29.24 21.80 -11.32
C ASN A 428 30.76 21.87 -11.18
N GLY A 429 31.43 20.85 -11.70
CA GLY A 429 32.88 20.73 -11.88
C GLY A 429 33.40 21.74 -12.91
N ALA A 430 33.12 23.02 -12.66
CA ALA A 430 33.67 24.17 -13.35
C ALA A 430 35.15 24.35 -12.95
N HIS A 431 35.96 23.35 -13.29
CA HIS A 431 37.41 23.54 -13.36
C HIS A 431 37.68 24.68 -14.36
N PRO A 432 38.26 25.82 -13.93
CA PRO A 432 38.65 26.86 -14.86
C PRO A 432 39.83 26.35 -15.68
N SER A 433 39.56 26.00 -16.94
CA SER A 433 40.56 25.57 -17.90
C SER A 433 41.48 26.73 -18.26
N MET A 434 42.53 26.97 -17.47
CA MET A 434 43.59 27.90 -17.85
C MET A 434 44.36 27.32 -19.04
N SER A 435 44.31 28.05 -20.15
CA SER A 435 44.92 27.68 -21.42
C SER A 435 46.44 27.60 -21.31
N SER A 436 47.01 26.50 -21.79
CA SER A 436 48.46 26.34 -21.95
C SER A 436 49.01 27.31 -23.00
N ALA A 437 49.79 28.31 -22.56
CA ALA A 437 50.69 29.06 -23.44
C ALA A 437 51.98 28.26 -23.68
N PRO A 438 52.63 28.38 -24.85
CA PRO A 438 53.80 27.55 -25.21
C PRO A 438 55.04 27.93 -24.40
N ALA A 439 55.86 26.94 -24.05
CA ALA A 439 57.09 27.13 -23.31
C ALA A 439 58.19 27.78 -24.18
N ALA A 440 58.72 28.92 -23.72
CA ALA A 440 59.98 29.46 -24.20
C ALA A 440 61.13 28.89 -23.35
N SER A 441 62.19 28.40 -23.99
CA SER A 441 63.34 27.79 -23.33
C SER A 441 64.26 28.84 -22.69
N ASN A 442 64.70 28.60 -21.46
CA ASN A 442 66.08 28.93 -21.09
C ASN A 442 66.61 28.11 -19.91
N ASN A 443 67.92 27.94 -19.86
CA ASN A 443 68.63 27.20 -18.82
C ASN A 443 68.83 28.06 -17.55
N GLN A 444 68.84 27.46 -16.35
CA GLN A 444 70.10 27.21 -15.64
C GLN A 444 69.96 26.41 -14.32
N THR A 445 70.97 25.56 -14.11
CA THR A 445 71.53 25.01 -12.85
C THR A 445 70.77 25.17 -11.53
N SER A 446 70.36 24.01 -11.00
CA SER A 446 70.65 23.51 -9.64
C SER A 446 71.33 24.43 -8.62
N ASP A 447 70.81 24.43 -7.39
CA ASP A 447 71.63 24.09 -6.22
C ASP A 447 70.81 23.37 -5.11
N GLN A 448 71.48 22.78 -4.11
CA GLN A 448 70.89 21.92 -3.06
C GLN A 448 70.49 22.68 -1.77
N PRO A 449 69.66 22.08 -0.88
CA PRO A 449 69.03 22.80 0.22
C PRO A 449 69.87 22.86 1.50
N THR A 450 69.59 23.83 2.37
CA THR A 450 69.83 23.68 3.82
C THR A 450 68.90 24.55 4.68
N ARG A 451 68.38 23.92 5.74
CA ARG A 451 67.72 24.48 6.94
C ARG A 451 66.33 25.11 6.82
#